data_AF-A0AA37K9T3-F1
#
_entry.id   AF-A0AA37K9T3-F1
#
_cell.length_a   1.000
_cell.length_b   1.000
_cell.length_c   1.000
_cell.angle_alpha   90.00
_cell.angle_beta   90.00
_cell.angle_gamma   90.00
#
_symmetry.space_group_name_H-M   'P 1'
#
loop_
_entity.id
_entity.type
_entity.pdbx_description
1 polymer ?
#
loop_
_entity_poly.entity_id
_entity_poly.type
_entity_poly.pdbx_seq_one_letter_code
_entity_poly.pdbx_strand_id
1 'polypeptide(L)'
;MLSIGLISGRSKFYGFFTLSVMVIIYFSNINHFKLNIKTIILLIITLILILVVSWKKVSFYFIEGITGEAETDTIARFVLYTTSIQILIDYFPFGCGFGSFATYASGLYYSHIYNQYGIENVWGISKSFYSFIADTYYPSLAQFGFVGIMLYITFWIYVFKKALIFFQHTKQAKLMIIVLLLICFFGIEGTSDSTITTHRGLFMMMMIGLMLSEMKNKIANSKS
;
A
#
# COMPACT_ATOMS: atom_id res chain seq x y z
N MET A 1 3.69 14.54 -15.81
CA MET A 1 4.19 14.18 -14.46
C MET A 1 4.11 12.67 -14.22
N LEU A 2 2.93 12.02 -14.26
CA LEU A 2 2.81 10.55 -14.08
C LEU A 2 3.61 9.70 -15.10
N SER A 3 3.68 10.15 -16.36
CA SER A 3 4.41 9.45 -17.42
C SER A 3 5.92 9.44 -17.26
N ILE A 4 6.49 10.42 -16.53
CA ILE A 4 7.95 10.51 -16.31
C ILE A 4 8.43 9.36 -15.42
N GLY A 5 7.61 8.91 -14.47
CA GLY A 5 7.91 7.76 -13.61
C GLY A 5 8.05 6.44 -14.37
N LEU A 6 7.50 6.33 -15.59
CA LEU A 6 7.63 5.14 -16.43
C LEU A 6 9.06 4.94 -16.94
N ILE A 7 9.84 6.02 -17.04
CA ILE A 7 11.26 5.96 -17.46
C ILE A 7 12.11 5.27 -16.38
N SER A 8 11.65 5.25 -15.12
CA SER A 8 12.37 4.63 -14.00
C SER A 8 12.45 3.10 -14.07
N GLY A 9 11.67 2.43 -14.92
CA GLY A 9 11.67 0.95 -15.02
C GLY A 9 11.09 0.20 -13.81
N ARG A 10 10.67 0.89 -12.74
CA ARG A 10 10.13 0.25 -11.53
C ARG A 10 8.68 -0.18 -11.73
N SER A 11 8.37 -1.45 -11.41
CA SER A 11 7.02 -2.04 -11.59
C SER A 11 5.89 -1.26 -10.91
N LYS A 12 6.16 -0.57 -9.79
CA LYS A 12 5.16 0.23 -9.08
C LYS A 12 4.61 1.40 -9.89
N PHE A 13 5.45 2.05 -10.70
CA PHE A 13 5.00 3.16 -11.55
C PHE A 13 4.11 2.68 -12.68
N TYR A 14 4.43 1.54 -13.31
CA TYR A 14 3.57 0.93 -14.32
C TYR A 14 2.21 0.55 -13.74
N GLY A 15 2.19 -0.10 -12.57
CA GLY A 15 0.95 -0.48 -11.88
C GLY A 15 0.10 0.74 -11.50
N PHE A 16 0.72 1.79 -10.97
CA PHE A 16 -0.01 3.01 -10.63
C PHE A 16 -0.52 3.75 -11.87
N PHE A 17 0.27 3.81 -12.95
CA PHE A 17 -0.14 4.46 -14.19
C PHE A 17 -1.32 3.75 -14.86
N THR A 18 -1.26 2.42 -14.99
CA THR A 18 -2.36 1.63 -15.60
C THR A 18 -3.64 1.77 -14.79
N LEU A 19 -3.55 1.68 -13.47
CA LEU A 19 -4.69 1.89 -12.57
C LEU A 19 -5.24 3.31 -12.72
N SER A 20 -4.37 4.32 -12.77
CA SER A 20 -4.78 5.72 -12.91
C SER A 20 -5.58 5.97 -14.18
N VAL A 21 -5.11 5.42 -15.31
CA VAL A 21 -5.81 5.49 -16.60
C VAL A 21 -7.17 4.80 -16.52
N MET A 22 -7.25 3.60 -15.92
CA MET A 22 -8.51 2.88 -15.74
C MET A 22 -9.52 3.65 -14.89
N VAL A 23 -9.09 4.22 -13.76
CA VAL A 23 -9.95 5.04 -12.89
C VAL A 23 -10.46 6.27 -13.63
N ILE A 24 -9.59 6.98 -14.35
CA ILE A 24 -10.00 8.16 -15.12
C ILE A 24 -11.02 7.78 -16.19
N ILE A 25 -10.76 6.75 -17.00
CA ILE A 25 -11.68 6.32 -18.06
C ILE A 25 -13.02 5.88 -17.47
N TYR A 26 -13.01 5.08 -16.41
CA TYR A 26 -14.23 4.56 -15.80
C TYR A 26 -15.11 5.66 -15.21
N PHE A 27 -14.52 6.63 -14.52
CA PHE A 27 -15.26 7.68 -13.80
C PHE A 27 -15.47 8.97 -14.61
N SER A 28 -14.77 9.16 -15.72
CA SER A 28 -14.99 10.30 -16.62
C SER A 28 -16.35 10.21 -17.34
N ASN A 29 -16.86 9.00 -17.58
CA ASN A 29 -18.17 8.82 -18.21
C ASN A 29 -19.30 8.76 -17.17
N ILE A 30 -19.83 9.94 -16.81
CA ILE A 30 -20.79 10.21 -15.72
C ILE A 30 -22.09 9.39 -15.83
N ASN A 31 -22.46 8.92 -17.03
CA ASN A 31 -23.78 8.33 -17.30
C ASN A 31 -23.91 6.83 -16.97
N HIS A 32 -22.83 6.13 -16.58
CA HIS A 32 -22.86 4.67 -16.38
C HIS A 32 -22.40 4.20 -15.00
N PHE A 33 -22.64 4.97 -13.92
CA PHE A 33 -22.38 4.49 -12.56
C PHE A 33 -23.44 3.46 -12.11
N LYS A 34 -23.34 2.26 -12.68
CA LYS A 34 -23.77 1.00 -12.08
C LYS A 34 -22.52 0.13 -12.02
N LEU A 35 -22.27 -0.51 -10.88
CA LEU A 35 -21.31 -1.62 -10.81
C LEU A 35 -21.87 -2.75 -11.68
N ASN A 36 -21.60 -2.66 -12.97
CA ASN A 36 -22.03 -3.65 -13.94
C ASN A 36 -21.15 -4.88 -13.74
N ILE A 37 -21.72 -6.07 -13.91
CA ILE A 37 -20.99 -7.33 -13.86
C ILE A 37 -19.76 -7.30 -14.78
N LYS A 38 -19.86 -6.57 -15.90
CA LYS A 38 -18.74 -6.31 -16.82
C LYS A 38 -17.56 -5.57 -16.17
N THR A 39 -17.83 -4.60 -15.31
CA THR A 39 -16.77 -3.85 -14.59
C THR A 39 -16.15 -4.69 -13.48
N ILE A 40 -16.95 -5.49 -12.79
CA ILE A 40 -16.46 -6.43 -11.77
C ILE A 40 -15.57 -7.50 -12.43
N ILE A 41 -16.02 -8.05 -13.56
CA ILE A 41 -15.21 -8.98 -14.38
C ILE A 41 -13.92 -8.33 -14.84
N LEU A 42 -13.96 -7.08 -15.33
CA LEU A 42 -12.75 -6.35 -15.72
C LEU A 42 -11.78 -6.15 -14.55
N LEU A 43 -12.28 -5.81 -13.36
CA LEU A 43 -11.49 -5.69 -12.13
C LEU A 43 -10.89 -7.03 -11.67
N ILE A 44 -11.63 -8.13 -11.80
CA ILE A 44 -11.14 -9.47 -11.48
C ILE A 44 -10.07 -9.90 -12.48
N ILE A 45 -10.28 -9.66 -13.79
CA ILE A 45 -9.29 -9.97 -14.83
C ILE A 45 -8.01 -9.16 -14.61
N THR A 46 -8.10 -7.87 -14.28
CA THR A 46 -6.91 -7.06 -13.97
C THR A 46 -6.22 -7.52 -12.70
N LEU A 47 -6.97 -7.91 -11.66
CA LEU A 47 -6.41 -8.50 -10.44
C LEU A 47 -5.67 -9.83 -10.74
N ILE A 48 -6.26 -10.72 -11.55
CA ILE A 48 -5.64 -11.98 -11.97
C ILE A 48 -4.38 -11.73 -12.79
N LEU A 49 -4.41 -10.79 -13.75
CA LEU A 49 -3.23 -10.40 -14.53
C LEU A 49 -2.10 -9.89 -13.64
N ILE A 50 -2.43 -9.04 -12.65
CA ILE A 50 -1.46 -8.57 -11.66
C ILE A 50 -0.88 -9.75 -10.88
N LEU A 51 -1.72 -10.68 -10.39
CA LEU A 51 -1.26 -11.86 -9.66
C LEU A 51 -0.36 -12.78 -10.51
N VAL A 52 -0.68 -13.01 -11.78
CA VAL A 52 0.12 -13.84 -12.69
C VAL A 52 1.48 -13.20 -12.98
N VAL A 53 1.50 -11.89 -13.25
CA VAL A 53 2.75 -11.15 -13.48
C VAL A 53 3.59 -11.11 -12.20
N SER A 54 2.95 -10.93 -11.04
CA SER A 54 3.61 -10.98 -9.74
C SER A 54 4.12 -12.37 -9.40
N TRP A 55 3.41 -13.45 -9.73
CA TRP A 55 3.84 -14.83 -9.46
C TRP A 55 5.15 -15.17 -10.18
N LYS A 56 5.31 -14.74 -11.44
CA LYS A 56 6.58 -14.89 -12.16
C LYS A 56 7.74 -14.19 -11.46
N LYS A 57 7.50 -13.01 -10.89
CA LYS A 57 8.50 -12.31 -10.06
C LYS A 57 8.79 -13.06 -8.77
N VAL A 58 7.76 -13.49 -8.04
CA VAL A 58 7.91 -14.23 -6.78
C VAL A 58 8.68 -15.53 -6.99
N SER A 59 8.38 -16.31 -8.03
CA SER A 59 9.10 -17.55 -8.33
C SER A 59 10.55 -17.30 -8.75
N PHE A 60 10.81 -16.23 -9.49
CA PHE A 60 12.16 -15.83 -9.89
C PHE A 60 13.01 -15.49 -8.65
N TYR A 61 12.49 -14.67 -7.73
CA TYR A 61 13.19 -14.34 -6.48
C TYR A 61 13.31 -15.53 -5.52
N PHE A 62 12.34 -16.46 -5.50
CA PHE A 62 12.41 -17.68 -4.68
C PHE A 62 13.51 -18.62 -5.18
N ILE A 63 13.69 -18.75 -6.50
CA ILE A 63 14.68 -19.65 -7.10
C ILE A 63 16.07 -19.00 -7.07
N GLU A 64 16.21 -17.72 -7.43
CA GLU A 64 17.51 -17.02 -7.43
C GLU A 64 18.01 -16.63 -6.03
N GLY A 65 17.10 -16.45 -5.06
CA GLY A 65 17.45 -16.25 -3.66
C GLY A 65 18.11 -17.48 -3.03
N ILE A 66 17.87 -18.69 -3.59
CA ILE A 66 18.52 -19.94 -3.19
C ILE A 66 19.89 -20.10 -3.89
N THR A 67 20.05 -19.58 -5.11
CA THR A 67 21.30 -19.69 -5.89
C THR A 67 22.32 -18.58 -5.58
N GLY A 68 21.94 -17.55 -4.81
CA GLY A 68 22.85 -16.49 -4.35
C GLY A 68 23.08 -15.36 -5.36
N GLU A 69 22.30 -15.30 -6.45
CA GLU A 69 22.44 -14.28 -7.50
C GLU A 69 21.34 -13.19 -7.47
N ALA A 70 20.33 -13.33 -6.60
CA ALA A 70 19.28 -12.34 -6.46
C ALA A 70 19.79 -11.00 -5.90
N GLU A 71 19.21 -9.88 -6.36
CA GLU A 71 19.37 -8.58 -5.71
C GLU A 71 19.01 -8.69 -4.23
N THR A 72 20.02 -8.59 -3.37
CA THR A 72 19.96 -8.90 -1.93
C THR A 72 18.93 -8.07 -1.16
N ASP A 73 18.51 -6.91 -1.69
CA ASP A 73 17.44 -6.05 -1.15
C ASP A 73 16.05 -6.74 -1.18
N THR A 74 15.76 -7.51 -2.23
CA THR A 74 14.46 -8.18 -2.37
C THR A 74 14.25 -9.31 -1.35
N ILE A 75 15.34 -9.94 -0.90
CA ILE A 75 15.34 -10.99 0.12
C ILE A 75 14.89 -10.41 1.46
N ALA A 76 15.43 -9.25 1.86
CA ALA A 76 15.05 -8.59 3.10
C ALA A 76 13.55 -8.28 3.16
N ARG A 77 12.99 -7.71 2.09
CA ARG A 77 11.54 -7.44 2.00
C ARG A 77 10.73 -8.72 2.16
N PHE A 78 11.07 -9.78 1.42
CA PHE A 78 10.34 -11.05 1.49
C PHE A 78 10.35 -11.63 2.91
N VAL A 79 11.52 -11.69 3.55
CA VAL A 79 11.67 -12.18 4.93
C VAL A 79 10.84 -11.35 5.91
N LEU A 80 10.81 -10.02 5.76
CA LEU A 80 9.98 -9.16 6.61
C LEU A 80 8.48 -9.47 6.43
N TYR A 81 8.02 -9.67 5.20
CA TYR A 81 6.62 -10.04 4.94
C TYR A 81 6.25 -11.39 5.55
N THR A 82 7.07 -12.44 5.35
CA THR A 82 6.76 -13.77 5.90
C THR A 82 6.80 -13.76 7.42
N THR A 83 7.80 -13.11 8.02
CA THR A 83 7.92 -12.97 9.47
C THR A 83 6.78 -12.15 10.06
N SER A 84 6.30 -11.12 9.35
CA SER A 84 5.16 -10.32 9.81
C SER A 84 3.89 -11.16 10.01
N ILE A 85 3.66 -12.17 9.17
CA ILE A 85 2.52 -13.08 9.29
C ILE A 85 2.68 -13.97 10.52
N GLN A 86 3.89 -14.48 10.77
CA GLN A 86 4.17 -15.29 11.97
C GLN A 86 3.94 -14.47 13.24
N ILE A 87 4.50 -13.24 13.30
CA ILE A 87 4.30 -12.31 14.41
C ILE A 87 2.82 -12.02 14.65
N LEU A 88 2.02 -11.83 13.59
CA LEU A 88 0.59 -11.57 13.73
C LEU A 88 -0.15 -12.73 14.41
N ILE A 89 0.25 -13.97 14.12
CA ILE A 89 -0.33 -15.18 14.72
C ILE A 89 0.12 -15.32 16.18
N ASP A 90 1.42 -15.18 16.45
CA ASP A 90 2.00 -15.40 17.77
C ASP A 90 1.59 -14.32 18.79
N TYR A 91 1.45 -13.07 18.32
CA TYR A 91 1.09 -11.91 19.15
C TYR A 91 -0.37 -11.47 18.95
N PHE A 92 -1.27 -12.40 18.68
CA PHE A 92 -2.70 -12.08 18.58
C PHE A 92 -3.25 -11.51 19.92
N PRO A 93 -4.10 -10.46 19.90
CA PRO A 93 -4.59 -9.70 18.74
C PRO A 93 -3.84 -8.38 18.49
N PHE A 94 -2.94 -7.97 19.40
CA PHE A 94 -2.38 -6.61 19.45
C PHE A 94 -1.00 -6.46 18.83
N GLY A 95 -0.39 -7.55 18.40
CA GLY A 95 0.91 -7.53 17.76
C GLY A 95 2.06 -7.40 18.76
N CYS A 96 3.26 -7.25 18.21
CA CYS A 96 4.49 -7.32 18.99
C CYS A 96 4.93 -5.98 19.62
N GLY A 97 4.07 -4.96 19.60
CA GLY A 97 4.29 -3.67 20.25
C GLY A 97 4.92 -2.59 19.34
N PHE A 98 4.74 -1.33 19.70
CA PHE A 98 5.21 -0.19 18.91
C PHE A 98 6.74 -0.20 18.72
N GLY A 99 7.18 0.03 17.48
CA GLY A 99 8.59 0.19 17.14
C GLY A 99 9.43 -1.08 17.28
N SER A 100 8.80 -2.27 17.36
CA SER A 100 9.51 -3.53 17.58
C SER A 100 9.76 -4.33 16.30
N PHE A 101 9.05 -4.06 15.19
CA PHE A 101 9.23 -4.78 13.94
C PHE A 101 9.02 -3.91 12.69
N ALA A 102 9.88 -4.11 11.68
CA ALA A 102 9.83 -3.45 10.36
C ALA A 102 9.65 -1.92 10.38
N THR A 103 10.29 -1.23 11.33
CA THR A 103 10.30 0.23 11.42
C THR A 103 11.74 0.75 11.49
N TYR A 104 11.93 2.05 11.22
CA TYR A 104 13.25 2.67 11.41
C TYR A 104 13.75 2.51 12.85
N ALA A 105 12.85 2.69 13.84
CA ALA A 105 13.18 2.54 15.25
C ALA A 105 13.59 1.10 15.62
N SER A 106 12.88 0.10 15.10
CA SER A 106 13.23 -1.30 15.37
C SER A 106 14.60 -1.68 14.81
N GLY A 107 15.01 -1.10 13.68
CA GLY A 107 16.37 -1.25 13.16
C GLY A 107 17.42 -0.48 13.96
N LEU A 108 17.16 0.80 14.23
CA LEU A 108 18.09 1.69 14.95
C LEU A 108 18.46 1.15 16.34
N TYR A 109 17.47 0.69 17.10
CA TYR A 109 17.67 0.11 18.43
C TYR A 109 17.85 -1.41 18.40
N TYR A 110 17.83 -1.99 17.20
CA TYR A 110 17.94 -3.42 16.93
C TYR A 110 17.06 -4.29 17.83
N SER A 111 15.77 -4.32 17.52
CA SER A 111 14.76 -5.08 18.25
C SER A 111 15.12 -6.56 18.40
N HIS A 112 14.90 -7.10 19.60
CA HIS A 112 15.11 -8.52 19.91
C HIS A 112 14.25 -9.46 19.06
N ILE A 113 13.16 -8.96 18.47
CA ILE A 113 12.28 -9.73 17.57
C ILE A 113 13.06 -10.33 16.39
N TYR A 114 14.07 -9.62 15.87
CA TYR A 114 14.86 -10.15 14.75
C TYR A 114 15.60 -11.44 15.12
N ASN A 115 16.15 -11.50 16.34
CA ASN A 115 16.81 -12.70 16.87
C ASN A 115 15.79 -13.79 17.23
N GLN A 116 14.64 -13.40 17.80
CA GLN A 116 13.59 -14.34 18.21
C GLN A 116 13.04 -15.14 17.02
N TYR A 117 12.92 -14.51 15.86
CA TYR A 117 12.47 -15.15 14.62
C TYR A 117 13.62 -15.65 13.73
N GLY A 118 14.88 -15.55 14.18
CA GLY A 118 16.04 -16.10 13.47
C GLY A 118 16.39 -15.39 12.15
N ILE A 119 16.03 -14.10 12.02
CA ILE A 119 16.23 -13.32 10.79
C ILE A 119 17.36 -12.29 10.91
N GLU A 120 18.10 -12.30 12.03
CA GLU A 120 19.18 -11.37 12.35
C GLU A 120 20.41 -11.47 11.44
N ASN A 121 20.56 -12.60 10.74
CA ASN A 121 21.67 -12.83 9.81
C ASN A 121 21.31 -12.50 8.35
N VAL A 122 20.07 -12.09 8.09
CA VAL A 122 19.63 -11.72 6.75
C VAL A 122 20.25 -10.39 6.34
N TRP A 123 20.83 -10.36 5.15
CA TRP A 123 21.41 -9.14 4.59
C TRP A 123 20.36 -8.04 4.51
N GLY A 124 20.65 -6.87 5.08
CA GLY A 124 19.70 -5.75 5.15
C GLY A 124 18.88 -5.67 6.41
N ILE A 125 18.87 -6.75 7.21
CA ILE A 125 18.17 -6.85 8.48
C ILE A 125 19.16 -6.91 9.64
N SER A 126 20.40 -7.34 9.43
CA SER A 126 21.36 -7.56 10.50
C SER A 126 21.74 -6.29 11.30
N LYS A 127 22.24 -6.49 12.52
CA LYS A 127 22.61 -5.38 13.42
C LYS A 127 23.68 -4.45 12.83
N SER A 128 24.60 -5.01 12.06
CA SER A 128 25.63 -4.23 11.37
C SER A 128 25.12 -3.58 10.07
N PHE A 129 24.03 -4.07 9.50
CA PHE A 129 23.48 -3.58 8.23
C PHE A 129 21.95 -3.75 8.18
N TYR A 130 21.24 -2.77 8.75
CA TYR A 130 19.78 -2.78 8.95
C TYR A 130 19.01 -1.86 7.98
N SER A 131 19.65 -1.40 6.90
CA SER A 131 19.09 -0.39 6.01
C SER A 131 17.77 -0.77 5.34
N PHE A 132 17.47 -2.07 5.21
CA PHE A 132 16.26 -2.57 4.54
C PHE A 132 15.13 -2.95 5.50
N ILE A 133 15.30 -2.76 6.80
CA ILE A 133 14.25 -3.03 7.79
C ILE A 133 13.00 -2.17 7.56
N ALA A 134 13.19 -0.91 7.19
CA ALA A 134 12.13 0.08 7.04
C ALA A 134 11.78 0.37 5.56
N ASP A 135 12.09 -0.57 4.67
CA ASP A 135 11.92 -0.40 3.22
C ASP A 135 10.49 -0.62 2.73
N THR A 136 9.64 -1.23 3.55
CA THR A 136 8.25 -1.53 3.19
C THR A 136 7.33 -1.21 4.35
N TYR A 137 6.12 -0.75 4.04
CA TYR A 137 5.18 -0.34 5.08
C TYR A 137 4.41 -1.51 5.67
N TYR A 138 3.87 -2.42 4.86
CA TYR A 138 2.91 -3.42 5.36
C TYR A 138 3.44 -4.37 6.43
N PRO A 139 4.71 -4.86 6.39
CA PRO A 139 5.23 -5.67 7.48
C PRO A 139 5.21 -4.97 8.85
N SER A 140 5.33 -3.63 8.87
CA SER A 140 5.26 -2.84 10.11
C SER A 140 3.90 -2.89 10.79
N LEU A 141 2.82 -3.30 10.10
CA LEU A 141 1.50 -3.46 10.71
C LEU A 141 1.46 -4.59 11.74
N ALA A 142 2.39 -5.55 11.68
CA ALA A 142 2.51 -6.61 12.69
C ALA A 142 2.80 -6.08 14.10
N GLN A 143 3.34 -4.86 14.21
CA GLN A 143 3.55 -4.17 15.48
C GLN A 143 2.22 -3.79 16.19
N PHE A 144 1.13 -3.65 15.42
CA PHE A 144 -0.21 -3.29 15.91
C PHE A 144 -1.21 -4.47 15.91
N GLY A 145 -0.79 -5.63 15.41
CA GLY A 145 -1.61 -6.82 15.37
C GLY A 145 -2.79 -6.74 14.40
N PHE A 146 -3.71 -7.69 14.56
CA PHE A 146 -4.95 -7.75 13.79
C PHE A 146 -5.84 -6.53 14.03
N VAL A 147 -5.86 -5.99 15.25
CA VAL A 147 -6.64 -4.80 15.58
C VAL A 147 -6.16 -3.59 14.79
N GLY A 148 -4.85 -3.36 14.73
CA GLY A 148 -4.27 -2.28 13.93
C GLY A 148 -4.54 -2.42 12.44
N ILE A 149 -4.43 -3.65 11.90
CA ILE A 149 -4.78 -3.94 10.50
C ILE A 149 -6.25 -3.64 10.23
N MET A 150 -7.17 -4.02 11.13
CA MET A 150 -8.59 -3.72 10.99
C MET A 150 -8.84 -2.21 10.97
N LEU A 151 -8.19 -1.44 11.85
CA LEU A 151 -8.27 0.02 11.87
C LEU A 151 -7.72 0.65 10.59
N TYR A 152 -6.60 0.14 10.09
CA TYR A 152 -6.01 0.59 8.82
C TYR A 152 -6.97 0.35 7.63
N ILE A 153 -7.56 -0.84 7.53
CA ILE A 153 -8.51 -1.18 6.45
C ILE A 153 -9.78 -0.33 6.57
N THR A 154 -10.33 -0.20 7.77
CA THR A 154 -11.55 0.60 7.99
C THR A 154 -11.35 2.08 7.69
N PHE A 155 -10.16 2.63 7.97
CA PHE A 155 -9.79 3.99 7.57
C PHE A 155 -9.88 4.18 6.05
N TRP A 156 -9.28 3.30 5.25
CA TRP A 156 -9.33 3.41 3.80
C TRP A 156 -10.73 3.20 3.22
N ILE A 157 -11.51 2.28 3.80
CA ILE A 157 -12.93 2.09 3.45
C ILE A 157 -13.72 3.37 3.74
N TYR A 158 -13.45 4.04 4.87
CA TYR A 158 -14.10 5.29 5.23
C TYR A 158 -13.80 6.40 4.21
N VAL A 159 -12.53 6.61 3.84
CA VAL A 159 -12.11 7.61 2.84
C VAL A 159 -12.78 7.32 1.49
N PHE A 160 -12.77 6.05 1.05
CA PHE A 160 -13.42 5.61 -0.18
C PHE A 160 -14.93 5.89 -0.18
N LYS A 161 -15.64 5.54 0.90
CA LYS A 161 -17.08 5.80 1.04
C LYS A 161 -17.40 7.28 0.97
N LYS A 162 -16.60 8.16 1.59
CA LYS A 162 -16.78 9.61 1.50
C LYS A 162 -16.67 10.13 0.07
N ALA A 163 -15.67 9.66 -0.67
CA ALA A 163 -15.49 10.03 -2.08
C ALA A 163 -16.68 9.59 -2.96
N LEU A 164 -17.21 8.38 -2.73
CA LEU A 164 -18.38 7.88 -3.46
C LEU A 164 -19.66 8.66 -3.15
N ILE A 165 -19.94 8.92 -1.86
CA ILE A 165 -21.10 9.71 -1.43
C ILE A 165 -21.05 11.11 -2.08
N PHE A 166 -19.88 11.74 -2.09
CA PHE A 166 -19.69 13.03 -2.75
C PHE A 166 -20.06 12.99 -4.24
N PHE A 167 -19.60 11.97 -4.97
CA PHE A 167 -19.92 11.82 -6.39
C PHE A 167 -21.41 11.57 -6.62
N GLN A 168 -22.06 10.77 -5.77
CA GLN A 168 -23.49 10.50 -5.90
C GLN A 168 -24.33 11.78 -5.81
N HIS A 169 -23.99 12.68 -4.88
CA HIS A 169 -24.70 13.95 -4.66
C HIS A 169 -24.37 15.02 -5.71
N THR A 170 -23.09 15.23 -6.03
CA THR A 170 -22.67 16.40 -6.83
C THR A 170 -22.45 16.08 -8.31
N LYS A 171 -22.35 14.80 -8.67
CA LYS A 171 -21.89 14.30 -9.98
C LYS A 171 -20.52 14.83 -10.43
N GLN A 172 -19.75 15.45 -9.53
CA GLN A 172 -18.40 15.97 -9.82
C GLN A 172 -17.37 14.83 -9.72
N ALA A 173 -17.00 14.24 -10.85
CA ALA A 173 -16.04 13.12 -10.87
C ALA A 173 -14.62 13.51 -10.44
N LYS A 174 -14.18 14.75 -10.72
CA LYS A 174 -12.78 15.19 -10.56
C LYS A 174 -12.23 15.00 -9.14
N LEU A 175 -12.92 15.52 -8.12
CA LEU A 175 -12.47 15.44 -6.73
C LEU A 175 -12.45 13.99 -6.23
N MET A 176 -13.46 13.20 -6.59
CA MET A 176 -13.51 11.77 -6.26
C MET A 176 -12.34 11.03 -6.91
N ILE A 177 -12.08 11.24 -8.21
CA ILE A 177 -10.96 10.61 -8.92
C ILE A 177 -9.64 10.91 -8.21
N ILE A 178 -9.40 12.17 -7.83
CA ILE A 178 -8.17 12.55 -7.10
C ILE A 178 -8.04 11.74 -5.81
N VAL A 179 -9.09 11.66 -4.98
CA VAL A 179 -9.06 10.88 -3.73
C VAL A 179 -8.81 9.39 -4.02
N LEU A 180 -9.47 8.81 -5.02
CA LEU A 180 -9.25 7.41 -5.41
C LEU A 180 -7.80 7.15 -5.85
N LEU A 181 -7.22 8.05 -6.64
CA LEU A 181 -5.81 7.95 -7.05
C LEU A 181 -4.88 8.01 -5.83
N LEU A 182 -5.17 8.83 -4.82
CA LEU A 182 -4.39 8.87 -3.58
C LEU A 182 -4.50 7.57 -2.78
N ILE A 183 -5.70 6.98 -2.67
CA ILE A 183 -5.87 5.66 -2.03
C ILE A 183 -5.03 4.60 -2.77
N CYS A 184 -5.12 4.56 -4.10
CA CYS A 184 -4.37 3.59 -4.90
C CYS A 184 -2.86 3.83 -4.85
N PHE A 185 -2.42 5.08 -4.77
CA PHE A 185 -1.02 5.44 -4.57
C PHE A 185 -0.49 4.82 -3.28
N PHE A 186 -1.17 5.02 -2.15
CA PHE A 186 -0.76 4.42 -0.88
C PHE A 186 -0.83 2.89 -0.90
N GLY A 187 -1.87 2.33 -1.54
CA GLY A 187 -2.05 0.89 -1.70
C GLY A 187 -0.86 0.23 -2.38
N ILE A 188 -0.35 0.84 -3.46
CA ILE A 188 0.78 0.34 -4.25
C ILE A 188 2.11 0.68 -3.59
N GLU A 189 2.32 1.93 -3.15
CA GLU A 189 3.59 2.35 -2.56
C GLU A 189 3.91 1.57 -1.28
N GLY A 190 2.92 1.30 -0.43
CA GLY A 190 3.13 0.56 0.82
C GLY A 190 3.70 -0.86 0.64
N THR A 191 3.61 -1.42 -0.57
CA THR A 191 4.18 -2.75 -0.89
C THR A 191 5.70 -2.76 -0.94
N SER A 192 6.31 -1.65 -1.38
CA SER A 192 7.72 -1.58 -1.80
C SER A 192 8.44 -0.31 -1.33
N ASP A 193 7.76 0.54 -0.56
CA ASP A 193 8.29 1.77 0.04
C ASP A 193 7.58 1.97 1.40
N SER A 194 8.22 2.68 2.32
CA SER A 194 7.63 3.06 3.62
C SER A 194 6.90 4.40 3.57
N THR A 195 6.42 4.79 2.39
CA THR A 195 5.86 6.10 2.08
C THR A 195 4.90 6.63 3.16
N ILE A 196 4.01 5.81 3.72
CA ILE A 196 3.03 6.19 4.75
C ILE A 196 3.68 6.83 5.99
N THR A 197 4.85 6.34 6.42
CA THR A 197 5.55 6.83 7.62
C THR A 197 6.59 7.90 7.32
N THR A 198 6.71 8.33 6.07
CA THR A 198 7.68 9.36 5.64
C THR A 198 7.00 10.70 5.35
N HIS A 199 7.82 11.75 5.19
CA HIS A 199 7.35 13.09 4.81
C HIS A 199 6.49 13.11 3.53
N ARG A 200 6.77 12.21 2.56
CA ARG A 200 6.00 12.06 1.33
C ARG A 200 4.57 11.61 1.62
N GLY A 201 4.40 10.60 2.47
CA GLY A 201 3.08 10.12 2.89
C GLY A 201 2.33 11.16 3.69
N LEU A 202 2.99 11.87 4.60
CA LEU A 202 2.37 12.93 5.40
C LEU A 202 1.75 14.01 4.50
N PHE A 203 2.48 14.48 3.48
CA PHE A 203 1.95 15.43 2.51
C PHE A 203 0.70 14.91 1.79
N MET A 204 0.75 13.66 1.31
CA MET A 204 -0.36 13.04 0.59
C MET A 204 -1.59 12.79 1.48
N MET A 205 -1.40 12.47 2.76
CA MET A 205 -2.49 12.35 3.74
C MET A 205 -3.15 13.70 4.04
N MET A 206 -2.37 14.78 4.16
CA MET A 206 -2.93 16.13 4.31
C MET A 206 -3.78 16.51 3.09
N MET A 207 -3.31 16.17 1.88
CA MET A 207 -4.09 16.39 0.65
C MET A 207 -5.42 15.65 0.68
N ILE A 208 -5.46 14.39 1.13
CA ILE A 208 -6.73 13.66 1.32
C ILE A 208 -7.65 14.43 2.29
N GLY A 209 -7.13 14.87 3.44
CA GLY A 209 -7.89 15.63 4.42
C GLY A 209 -8.51 16.91 3.85
N LEU A 210 -7.74 17.70 3.11
CA LEU A 210 -8.20 18.92 2.45
C LEU A 210 -9.28 18.62 1.40
N MET A 211 -9.07 17.59 0.56
CA MET A 211 -10.06 17.19 -0.44
C MET A 211 -11.38 16.73 0.19
N LEU A 212 -11.33 15.97 1.28
CA LEU A 212 -12.53 15.55 2.00
C LEU A 212 -13.27 16.72 2.65
N SER A 213 -12.55 17.72 3.15
CA SER A 213 -13.13 18.96 3.68
C SER A 213 -13.85 19.75 2.58
N GLU A 214 -13.21 19.92 1.42
CA GLU A 214 -13.80 20.59 0.26
C GLU A 214 -15.05 19.86 -0.26
N MET A 215 -15.00 18.52 -0.33
CA MET A 215 -16.16 17.70 -0.68
C MET A 215 -17.33 17.94 0.28
N LYS A 216 -17.08 18.01 1.59
CA LYS A 216 -18.10 18.29 2.60
C LYS A 216 -18.75 19.66 2.39
N ASN A 217 -17.94 20.70 2.14
CA ASN A 217 -18.43 22.06 1.91
C ASN A 217 -19.30 22.15 0.64
N LYS A 218 -18.87 21.52 -0.44
CA LYS A 218 -19.64 21.49 -1.70
C LYS A 218 -20.98 20.76 -1.56
N ILE A 219 -21.03 19.66 -0.81
CA ILE A 219 -22.31 18.99 -0.52
C ILE A 219 -23.24 19.91 0.28
N ALA A 220 -22.72 20.62 1.29
CA ALA A 220 -23.52 21.56 2.08
C ALA A 220 -24.10 22.69 1.22
N ASN A 221 -23.27 23.30 0.37
CA ASN A 221 -23.70 24.39 -0.52
C ASN A 221 -24.67 23.93 -1.62
N SER A 222 -24.64 22.66 -2.02
CA SER A 222 -25.61 22.11 -3.00
C SER A 222 -27.02 21.89 -2.42
N LYS A 223 -27.19 22.00 -1.09
CA LYS A 223 -28.47 21.81 -0.40
C LYS A 223 -29.16 23.12 0.01
N SER A 224 -28.46 24.27 -0.05
CA SER A 224 -29.04 25.60 0.16
C SER A 224 -29.54 26.17 -1.16
#